data_AF-A0A1S1TE61-F1
#
_entry.id   AF-A0A1S1TE61-F1
#
_cell.length_a   1.000
_cell.length_b   1.000
_cell.length_c   1.000
_cell.angle_alpha   90.00
_cell.angle_beta   90.00
_cell.angle_gamma   90.00
#
_symmetry.space_group_name_H-M   'P 1'
#
loop_
_entity.id
_entity.type
_entity.pdbx_description
1 polymer ?
#
loop_
_entity_poly.entity_id
_entity_poly.type
_entity_poly.pdbx_seq_one_letter_code
_entity_poly.pdbx_strand_id
1 'polypeptide(L)'
;MNEVVTHAASTEESLPEVLMRLVSELHDVAYLIERVEPQLLELGGTAILQSPESIKVLQGIDLAVQKTRGLAEFIDTITATIPDQWTVDVSTALSLVKLADMRKALANGLRHGHSQPLGKAAGDFDFF
;
A
#
# COMPACT_ATOMS: atom_id res chain seq x y z
N MET A 1 -1.55 28.35 37.86
CA MET A 1 -2.26 27.82 36.69
C MET A 1 -1.28 26.98 35.89
N ASN A 2 -1.50 25.68 35.78
CA ASN A 2 -0.73 24.84 34.85
C ASN A 2 -1.43 24.91 33.49
N GLU A 3 -0.78 25.52 32.50
CA GLU A 3 -1.15 25.34 31.10
C GLU A 3 -0.77 23.91 30.70
N VAL A 4 -1.79 23.06 30.56
CA VAL A 4 -1.65 21.82 29.80
C VAL A 4 -1.57 22.23 28.34
N VAL A 5 -0.36 22.44 27.83
CA VAL A 5 -0.13 22.53 26.39
C VAL A 5 -0.34 21.12 25.84
N THR A 6 -1.58 20.78 25.50
CA THR A 6 -1.84 19.70 24.55
C THR A 6 -1.28 20.18 23.22
N HIS A 7 -0.08 19.71 22.86
CA HIS A 7 0.31 19.60 21.46
C HIS A 7 -0.71 18.66 20.81
N ALA A 8 -1.81 19.21 20.31
CA ALA A 8 -2.56 18.57 19.25
C ALA A 8 -1.55 18.47 18.11
N ALA A 9 -1.01 17.27 17.88
CA ALA A 9 -0.18 17.00 16.72
C ALA A 9 -0.97 17.51 15.51
N SER A 10 -0.42 18.46 14.77
CA SER A 10 -1.07 18.99 13.59
C SER A 10 -1.30 17.83 12.64
N THR A 11 -2.56 17.54 12.33
CA THR A 11 -2.94 16.54 11.32
C THR A 11 -2.86 17.12 9.90
N GLU A 12 -2.41 18.37 9.77
CA GLU A 12 -1.96 18.95 8.53
C GLU A 12 -0.60 18.39 8.14
N GLU A 13 -0.55 17.72 6.99
CA GLU A 13 0.66 17.16 6.42
C GLU A 13 0.88 17.71 5.00
N SER A 14 2.13 17.71 4.53
CA SER A 14 2.45 18.11 3.15
C SER A 14 1.71 17.22 2.16
N LEU A 15 0.94 17.81 1.26
CA LEU A 15 0.18 17.07 0.26
C LEU A 15 1.10 16.20 -0.63
N PRO A 16 2.21 16.73 -1.19
CA PRO A 16 3.17 15.88 -1.89
C PRO A 16 3.66 14.68 -1.09
N GLU A 17 3.99 14.85 0.20
CA GLU A 17 4.47 13.74 1.03
C GLU A 17 3.38 12.70 1.30
N VAL A 18 2.13 13.13 1.52
CA VAL A 18 0.97 12.24 1.64
C VAL A 18 0.78 11.43 0.36
N LEU A 19 0.84 12.07 -0.80
CA LEU A 19 0.69 11.39 -2.09
C LEU A 19 1.83 10.40 -2.35
N MET A 20 3.07 10.74 -1.98
CA MET A 20 4.20 9.80 -2.11
C MET A 20 4.09 8.59 -1.18
N ARG A 21 3.45 8.73 -0.01
CA ARG A 21 3.09 7.57 0.82
C ARG A 21 2.07 6.69 0.12
N LEU A 22 1.03 7.27 -0.51
CA LEU A 22 0.06 6.49 -1.31
C LEU A 22 0.73 5.78 -2.50
N VAL A 23 1.65 6.43 -3.20
CA VAL A 23 2.43 5.81 -4.28
C VAL A 23 3.19 4.59 -3.77
N SER A 24 3.83 4.69 -2.60
CA SER A 24 4.57 3.59 -2.00
C SER A 24 3.64 2.41 -1.65
N GLU A 25 2.52 2.70 -0.98
CA GLU A 25 1.52 1.66 -0.63
C GLU A 25 0.94 0.98 -1.87
N LEU A 26 0.71 1.70 -2.96
CA LEU A 26 0.22 1.11 -4.20
C LEU A 26 1.26 0.18 -4.84
N HIS A 27 2.54 0.53 -4.82
CA HIS A 27 3.60 -0.38 -5.26
C HIS A 27 3.67 -1.64 -4.41
N ASP A 28 3.51 -1.52 -3.09
CA ASP A 28 3.49 -2.66 -2.17
C ASP A 28 2.27 -3.56 -2.43
N VAL A 29 1.08 -2.99 -2.66
CA VAL A 29 -0.10 -3.75 -3.06
C VAL A 29 0.12 -4.46 -4.39
N ALA A 30 0.72 -3.80 -5.39
CA ALA A 30 1.02 -4.43 -6.67
C ALA A 30 1.97 -5.63 -6.50
N TYR A 31 2.98 -5.49 -5.65
CA TYR A 31 3.91 -6.58 -5.30
C TYR A 31 3.20 -7.74 -4.60
N LEU A 32 2.31 -7.45 -3.65
CA LEU A 32 1.52 -8.48 -2.96
C LEU A 32 0.64 -9.26 -3.94
N ILE A 33 -0.01 -8.57 -4.90
CA ILE A 33 -0.84 -9.21 -5.93
C ILE A 33 0.00 -10.06 -6.88
N GLU A 34 1.13 -9.53 -7.37
CA GLU A 34 2.05 -10.24 -8.28
C GLU A 34 2.54 -11.56 -7.68
N ARG A 35 2.69 -11.62 -6.35
CA ARG A 35 3.09 -12.84 -5.65
C ARG A 35 2.01 -13.91 -5.53
N VAL A 36 0.75 -13.59 -5.78
CA VAL A 36 -0.35 -14.57 -5.76
C VAL A 36 -0.26 -15.52 -6.95
N GLU A 37 0.19 -15.03 -8.10
CA GLU A 37 0.29 -15.83 -9.34
C GLU A 37 1.20 -17.08 -9.18
N PRO A 38 2.47 -16.97 -8.74
CA PRO A 38 3.32 -18.15 -8.56
C PRO A 38 2.81 -19.10 -7.47
N GLN A 39 2.18 -18.59 -6.40
CA GLN A 39 1.61 -19.41 -5.34
C GLN A 39 0.39 -20.21 -5.83
N LEU A 40 -0.46 -19.61 -6.66
CA LEU A 40 -1.58 -20.32 -7.27
C LEU A 40 -1.08 -21.44 -8.18
N LEU A 41 -0.06 -21.18 -9.01
CA LEU A 41 0.53 -22.18 -9.89
C LEU A 41 1.19 -23.31 -9.10
N GLU A 42 1.86 -23.02 -7.98
CA GLU A 42 2.43 -24.02 -7.09
C GLU A 42 1.36 -24.92 -6.45
N LEU A 43 0.25 -24.33 -5.99
CA LEU A 43 -0.85 -25.05 -5.34
C LEU A 43 -1.67 -25.92 -6.30
N GLY A 44 -2.01 -25.41 -7.49
CA GLY A 44 -2.85 -26.15 -8.45
C GLY A 44 -2.08 -26.94 -9.50
N GLY A 45 -0.75 -26.81 -9.54
CA GLY A 45 0.12 -27.50 -10.49
C GLY A 45 -0.22 -27.20 -11.94
N THR A 46 0.21 -28.09 -12.85
CA THR A 46 0.06 -27.91 -14.30
C THR A 46 -1.39 -27.94 -14.78
N ALA A 47 -2.34 -28.40 -13.95
CA ALA A 47 -3.76 -28.49 -14.29
C ALA A 47 -4.43 -27.10 -14.44
N ILE A 48 -3.93 -26.09 -13.71
CA ILE A 48 -4.40 -24.70 -13.84
C ILE A 48 -4.22 -24.19 -15.27
N LEU A 49 -3.10 -24.55 -15.93
CA LEU A 49 -2.81 -24.08 -17.29
C LEU A 49 -3.66 -24.78 -18.36
N GLN A 50 -4.41 -25.83 -18.01
CA GLN A 50 -5.27 -26.57 -18.92
C GLN A 50 -6.72 -26.07 -18.93
N SER A 51 -7.09 -25.20 -17.99
CA SER A 51 -8.43 -24.65 -17.86
C SER A 51 -8.49 -23.21 -18.40
N PRO A 52 -9.33 -22.92 -19.41
CA PRO A 52 -9.53 -21.56 -19.89
C PRO A 52 -9.98 -20.58 -18.80
N GLU A 53 -10.79 -21.03 -17.84
CA GLU A 53 -11.24 -20.20 -16.73
C GLU A 53 -10.09 -19.88 -15.77
N SER A 54 -9.21 -20.84 -15.53
CA SER A 54 -8.01 -20.63 -14.71
C SER A 54 -7.03 -19.66 -15.37
N ILE A 55 -6.86 -19.72 -16.70
CA ILE A 55 -6.05 -18.75 -17.44
C ILE A 55 -6.64 -17.33 -17.32
N LYS A 56 -7.96 -17.16 -17.41
CA LYS A 56 -8.62 -15.85 -17.22
C LYS A 56 -8.35 -15.28 -15.82
N VAL A 57 -8.32 -16.13 -14.80
CA VAL A 57 -7.99 -15.69 -13.43
C VAL A 57 -6.55 -15.19 -13.36
N LEU A 58 -5.58 -15.92 -13.92
CA LEU A 58 -4.18 -15.49 -13.96
C LEU A 58 -4.02 -14.15 -14.71
N GLN A 59 -4.69 -14.00 -15.86
CA GLN A 59 -4.72 -12.71 -16.57
C GLN A 59 -5.38 -11.59 -15.76
N GLY A 60 -6.39 -11.92 -14.95
CA GLY A 60 -7.02 -10.98 -14.03
C GLY A 60 -6.05 -10.48 -12.95
N ILE A 61 -5.17 -11.37 -12.47
CA ILE A 61 -4.10 -11.02 -11.53
C ILE A 61 -3.10 -10.08 -12.19
N ASP A 62 -2.59 -10.42 -13.38
CA ASP A 62 -1.70 -9.54 -14.15
C ASP A 62 -2.30 -8.16 -14.39
N LEU A 63 -3.57 -8.11 -14.79
CA LEU A 63 -4.29 -6.86 -15.01
C LEU A 63 -4.41 -6.04 -13.72
N ALA A 64 -4.62 -6.68 -12.57
CA ALA A 64 -4.66 -6.01 -11.28
C ALA A 64 -3.30 -5.45 -10.89
N VAL A 65 -2.20 -6.15 -11.17
CA VAL A 65 -0.82 -5.65 -10.97
C VAL A 65 -0.58 -4.41 -11.84
N GLN A 66 -0.88 -4.50 -13.13
CA GLN A 66 -0.69 -3.39 -14.08
C GLN A 66 -1.51 -2.15 -13.70
N LYS A 67 -2.79 -2.33 -13.32
CA LYS A 67 -3.65 -1.22 -12.91
C LYS A 67 -3.14 -0.55 -11.64
N THR A 68 -2.69 -1.33 -10.66
CA THR A 68 -2.18 -0.79 -9.40
C THR A 68 -0.88 0.01 -9.63
N ARG A 69 0.06 -0.53 -10.42
CA ARG A 69 1.28 0.20 -10.82
C ARG A 69 0.96 1.48 -11.60
N GLY A 70 0.06 1.40 -12.58
CA GLY A 70 -0.35 2.56 -13.37
C GLY A 70 -1.01 3.66 -12.53
N LEU A 71 -1.77 3.33 -11.49
CA LEU A 71 -2.30 4.32 -10.55
C LEU A 71 -1.19 4.97 -9.72
N ALA A 72 -0.20 4.20 -9.27
CA ALA A 72 0.94 4.73 -8.53
C ALA A 72 1.76 5.71 -9.38
N GLU A 73 2.08 5.33 -10.62
CA GLU A 73 2.79 6.18 -11.60
C GLU A 73 2.02 7.45 -11.94
N PHE A 74 0.69 7.35 -12.08
CA PHE A 74 -0.16 8.51 -12.31
C PHE A 74 -0.10 9.50 -11.13
N ILE A 75 -0.19 9.00 -9.89
CA ILE A 75 -0.11 9.84 -8.69
C ILE A 75 1.29 10.45 -8.56
N ASP A 76 2.37 9.70 -8.79
CA ASP A 76 3.74 10.21 -8.79
C ASP A 76 3.91 11.36 -9.80
N THR A 77 3.40 11.17 -11.02
CA THR A 77 3.47 12.17 -12.10
C THR A 77 2.76 13.46 -11.73
N ILE A 78 1.54 13.41 -11.19
CA ILE A 78 0.82 14.63 -10.78
C ILE A 78 1.48 15.27 -9.56
N THR A 79 2.03 14.47 -8.64
CA THR A 79 2.69 14.94 -7.41
C THR A 79 3.89 15.81 -7.73
N ALA A 80 4.67 15.45 -8.76
CA ALA A 80 5.81 16.25 -9.24
C ALA A 80 5.45 17.68 -9.67
N THR A 81 4.16 17.98 -9.89
CA THR A 81 3.67 19.32 -10.28
C THR A 81 3.06 20.12 -9.12
N ILE A 82 2.91 19.50 -7.94
CA ILE A 82 2.25 20.12 -6.78
C ILE A 82 3.28 20.93 -5.98
N PRO A 83 2.96 22.17 -5.57
CA PRO A 83 3.84 22.96 -4.71
C PRO A 83 4.02 22.37 -3.30
N ASP A 84 5.24 22.38 -2.78
CA ASP A 84 5.61 21.80 -1.48
C ASP A 84 4.87 22.43 -0.28
N GLN A 85 4.43 23.69 -0.41
CA GLN A 85 3.72 24.42 0.65
C GLN A 85 2.24 24.01 0.80
N TRP A 86 1.71 23.16 -0.07
CA TRP A 86 0.33 22.70 0.04
C TRP A 86 0.21 21.67 1.16
N THR A 87 -0.69 21.92 2.09
CA THR A 87 -1.00 21.02 3.20
C THR A 87 -2.41 20.44 3.05
N VAL A 88 -2.62 19.28 3.67
CA VAL A 88 -3.92 18.61 3.74
C VAL A 88 -4.13 18.05 5.15
N ASP A 89 -5.34 18.18 5.69
CA ASP A 89 -5.70 17.51 6.93
C ASP A 89 -6.02 16.02 6.66
N VAL A 90 -5.20 15.14 7.22
CA VAL A 90 -5.36 13.69 7.05
C VAL A 90 -6.24 13.02 8.11
N SER A 91 -6.71 13.78 9.12
CA SER A 91 -7.41 13.23 10.29
C SER A 91 -8.59 12.32 9.93
N THR A 92 -9.46 12.80 9.05
CA THR A 92 -10.65 12.07 8.60
C THR A 92 -10.27 10.87 7.76
N ALA A 93 -9.31 11.03 6.84
CA ALA A 93 -8.86 9.94 5.98
C ALA A 93 -8.28 8.78 6.81
N LEU A 94 -7.41 9.08 7.78
CA LEU A 94 -6.82 8.09 8.68
C LEU A 94 -7.86 7.40 9.58
N SER A 95 -8.93 8.10 9.96
CA SER A 95 -10.01 7.52 10.78
C SER A 95 -10.81 6.44 10.03
N LEU A 96 -10.82 6.50 8.70
CA LEU A 96 -11.57 5.57 7.84
C LEU A 96 -10.75 4.35 7.42
N VAL A 97 -9.42 4.38 7.58
CA VAL A 97 -8.56 3.25 7.24
C VAL A 97 -8.75 2.13 8.26
N LYS A 98 -9.29 0.99 7.80
CA LYS A 98 -9.63 -0.16 8.65
C LYS A 98 -8.44 -1.05 9.02
N LEU A 99 -7.44 -1.14 8.14
CA LEU A 99 -6.24 -1.94 8.39
C LEU A 99 -5.24 -1.11 9.20
N ALA A 100 -4.92 -1.58 10.41
CA ALA A 100 -4.06 -0.85 11.34
C ALA A 100 -2.68 -0.55 10.75
N ASP A 101 -2.11 -1.49 9.99
CA ASP A 101 -0.80 -1.33 9.34
C ASP A 101 -0.83 -0.30 8.22
N MET A 102 -1.83 -0.37 7.34
CA MET A 102 -2.02 0.65 6.29
C MET A 102 -2.25 2.03 6.89
N ARG A 103 -3.05 2.12 7.96
CA ARG A 103 -3.27 3.38 8.67
C ARG A 103 -1.96 3.93 9.22
N LYS A 104 -1.10 3.06 9.78
CA LYS A 104 0.20 3.45 10.31
C LYS A 104 1.16 3.90 9.21
N ALA A 105 1.21 3.17 8.10
CA ALA A 105 2.06 3.51 6.95
C ALA A 105 1.66 4.86 6.33
N LEU A 106 0.35 5.11 6.24
CA LEU A 106 -0.20 6.38 5.78
C LEU A 106 -0.10 7.51 6.80
N ALA A 107 0.07 7.25 8.10
CA ALA A 107 0.11 8.27 9.15
C ALA A 107 1.53 8.79 9.50
N ASN A 108 2.56 7.93 9.44
CA ASN A 108 3.81 8.20 10.19
C ASN A 108 5.10 8.30 9.35
N GLY A 109 5.04 8.54 8.03
CA GLY A 109 6.15 9.14 7.25
C GLY A 109 7.51 8.42 7.20
N LEU A 110 7.71 7.28 7.86
CA LEU A 110 8.97 6.55 7.76
C LEU A 110 8.92 5.66 6.54
N ARG A 111 9.48 6.16 5.43
CA ARG A 111 9.92 5.38 4.26
C ARG A 111 10.72 4.16 4.71
N HIS A 112 10.03 3.09 5.08
CA HIS A 112 10.64 1.78 5.21
C HIS A 112 10.75 1.26 3.78
N GLY A 113 11.97 1.01 3.32
CA GLY A 113 12.18 0.28 2.08
C GLY A 113 11.52 -1.10 2.21
N HIS A 114 10.34 -1.26 1.61
CA HIS A 114 9.57 -2.49 1.65
C HIS A 114 10.07 -3.47 0.58
N SER A 115 11.31 -3.90 0.74
CA SER A 115 11.65 -5.29 0.47
C SER A 115 11.94 -5.94 1.81
N GLN A 116 10.90 -6.13 2.63
CA GLN A 116 11.03 -7.04 3.76
C GLN A 116 11.32 -8.43 3.17
N PRO A 117 12.50 -9.02 3.44
CA PRO A 117 12.76 -10.39 3.03
C PRO A 117 11.84 -11.30 3.85
N LEU A 118 11.05 -12.13 3.20
CA LEU A 118 10.29 -13.21 3.85
C LEU A 118 11.20 -14.37 4.26
N GLY A 119 12.28 -14.05 4.97
CA GLY A 119 12.96 -14.96 5.88
C GLY A 119 12.35 -14.94 7.29
N LYS A 120 11.28 -14.16 7.54
CA LYS A 120 10.51 -14.26 8.78
C LYS A 120 9.72 -15.56 8.71
N ALA A 121 10.14 -16.54 9.50
CA ALA A 121 9.57 -17.88 9.53
C ALA A 121 8.04 -17.84 9.66
N ALA A 122 7.34 -18.66 8.88
CA ALA A 122 5.92 -18.92 9.03
C ALA A 122 5.68 -19.42 10.47
N GLY A 123 5.06 -18.61 11.31
CA GLY A 123 4.84 -18.92 12.72
C GLY A 123 4.56 -17.72 13.63
N ASP A 124 4.84 -16.50 13.18
CA ASP A 124 4.55 -15.27 13.92
C ASP A 124 3.09 -14.86 13.67
N PHE A 125 2.17 -15.56 14.32
CA PHE A 125 0.75 -15.16 14.40
C PHE A 125 0.60 -14.16 15.54
N ASP A 126 0.49 -12.87 15.21
CA ASP A 126 -0.02 -11.87 16.15
C ASP A 126 -1.54 -12.07 16.28
N PHE A 127 -1.99 -12.49 17.46
CA PHE A 127 -3.41 -12.54 17.81
C PHE A 127 -3.95 -11.10 17.94
N PHE A 128 -5.12 -10.87 17.31
CA PHE A 128 -5.90 -9.63 17.38
C PHE A 128 -6.31 -9.24 18.80
#